data_AF-A0A0U1KYE4-F1
#
_entry.id   AF-A0A0U1KYE4-F1
#
_cell.length_a   1.000
_cell.length_b   1.000
_cell.length_c   1.000
_cell.angle_alpha   90.00
_cell.angle_beta   90.00
_cell.angle_gamma   90.00
#
_symmetry.space_group_name_H-M   'P 1'
#
loop_
_entity.id
_entity.type
_entity.pdbx_description
1 polymer ?
#
loop_
_entity_poly.entity_id
_entity_poly.type
_entity_poly.pdbx_seq_one_letter_code
_entity_poly.pdbx_strand_id
1 'polypeptide(L)'
;MFQGSRGAVSGFYPGKMLANIAGQAVWVLPWIWLPLIWQFVKGISRGPARSRFSGLQDKRWFLCCLASGPILLFTIAPVWGAQGLFHWQAPGYLLVFPLLGQAVAGWLQFGRRLVRSWLIFSVTVFIVIAVVLGSHTANGWLKTAKPDWFTQGDPSWEALNWASLPESLAERGFLDSSLTVEFLIARHWIDAGKIDYIMGGTLPLLCLTNEPHHFAFMHNPADFSGKNALIIGRQNMADVAKELAPYFETIEFKGNVPIYRQGQPQFDVAVFYGRNFKGQYPLPYGFSGNK
;
A
#
# COMPACT_ATOMS: atom_id res chain seq x y z
N MET A 1 -20.43 -2.18 4.77
CA MET A 1 -19.38 -1.93 5.78
C MET A 1 -18.04 -1.82 5.06
N PHE A 2 -17.55 -0.60 4.83
CA PHE A 2 -16.21 -0.41 4.27
C PHE A 2 -15.20 -0.44 5.43
N GLN A 3 -14.17 -1.29 5.35
CA GLN A 3 -13.09 -1.51 6.34
C GLN A 3 -13.41 -2.28 7.64
N GLY A 4 -14.63 -2.28 8.16
CA GLY A 4 -14.96 -2.97 9.43
C GLY A 4 -14.77 -4.49 9.43
N SER A 5 -14.97 -5.15 8.29
CA SER A 5 -14.81 -6.61 8.15
C SER A 5 -13.36 -7.08 8.24
N ARG A 6 -12.36 -6.19 8.05
CA ARG A 6 -10.94 -6.52 8.19
C ARG A 6 -10.49 -6.68 9.64
N GLY A 7 -11.30 -6.19 10.58
CA GLY A 7 -11.14 -6.40 12.03
C GLY A 7 -12.07 -7.47 12.60
N ALA A 8 -12.86 -8.17 11.75
CA ALA A 8 -13.76 -9.20 12.20
C ALA A 8 -12.97 -10.37 12.82
N VAL A 9 -13.45 -10.83 13.99
CA VAL A 9 -12.84 -11.93 14.71
C VAL A 9 -12.99 -13.20 13.86
N SER A 10 -11.86 -13.74 13.40
CA SER A 10 -11.84 -15.00 12.61
C SER A 10 -11.19 -16.16 13.36
N GLY A 11 -10.57 -15.90 14.52
CA GLY A 11 -9.95 -16.91 15.38
C GLY A 11 -8.89 -16.30 16.31
N PHE A 12 -8.17 -17.14 17.06
CA PHE A 12 -7.09 -16.72 17.96
C PHE A 12 -5.71 -17.07 17.36
N TYR A 13 -4.90 -16.05 17.06
CA TYR A 13 -3.64 -16.17 16.31
C TYR A 13 -2.50 -15.38 16.96
N PRO A 14 -1.94 -15.85 18.10
CA PRO A 14 -0.86 -15.14 18.79
C PRO A 14 0.39 -14.98 17.92
N GLY A 15 0.66 -15.92 17.00
CA GLY A 15 1.76 -15.81 16.05
C GLY A 15 1.64 -14.61 15.11
N LYS A 16 0.42 -14.19 14.72
CA LYS A 16 0.20 -12.99 13.90
C LYS A 16 0.55 -11.71 14.66
N MET A 17 0.27 -11.66 15.96
CA MET A 17 0.69 -10.55 16.82
C MET A 17 2.21 -10.46 16.93
N LEU A 18 2.89 -11.59 17.17
CA LEU A 18 4.36 -11.60 17.24
C LEU A 18 5.01 -11.18 15.91
N ALA A 19 4.49 -11.69 14.79
CA ALA A 19 4.94 -11.27 13.47
C ALA A 19 4.70 -9.76 13.24
N ASN A 20 3.57 -9.23 13.71
CA ASN A 20 3.27 -7.80 13.65
C ASN A 20 4.23 -6.96 14.51
N ILE A 21 4.58 -7.40 15.72
CA ILE A 21 5.60 -6.74 16.56
C ILE A 21 6.97 -6.75 15.87
N ALA A 22 7.38 -7.90 15.33
CA ALA A 22 8.63 -8.01 14.58
C ALA A 22 8.62 -7.09 13.35
N GLY A 23 7.51 -7.03 12.62
CA GLY A 23 7.31 -6.13 11.49
C GLY A 23 7.44 -4.66 11.88
N GLN A 24 6.88 -4.26 13.03
CA GLN A 24 7.03 -2.89 13.56
C GLN A 24 8.49 -2.54 13.86
N ALA A 25 9.23 -3.46 14.48
CA ALA A 25 10.64 -3.28 14.77
C ALA A 25 11.48 -3.16 13.49
N VAL A 26 11.21 -3.99 12.48
CA VAL A 26 11.87 -3.91 11.16
C VAL A 26 11.53 -2.60 10.46
N TRP A 27 10.26 -2.17 10.51
CA TRP A 27 9.78 -0.96 9.85
C TRP A 27 10.38 0.32 10.45
N VAL A 28 10.52 0.40 11.78
CA VAL A 28 11.15 1.55 12.48
C VAL A 28 12.68 1.44 12.55
N LEU A 29 13.26 0.28 12.20
CA LEU A 29 14.63 -0.16 12.48
C LEU A 29 14.81 -0.62 13.94
N PRO A 30 15.26 -1.87 14.21
CA PRO A 30 15.27 -2.45 15.56
C PRO A 30 16.04 -1.62 16.60
N TRP A 31 17.17 -1.01 16.20
CA TRP A 31 18.00 -0.18 17.08
C TRP A 31 17.42 1.22 17.37
N ILE A 32 16.39 1.64 16.65
CA ILE A 32 15.58 2.83 16.97
C ILE A 32 14.33 2.41 17.74
N TRP A 33 13.68 1.34 17.30
CA TRP A 33 12.45 0.83 17.88
C TRP A 33 12.61 0.45 19.36
N LEU A 34 13.68 -0.27 19.72
CA LEU A 34 13.92 -0.67 21.11
C LEU A 34 14.02 0.52 22.09
N PRO A 35 14.88 1.54 21.87
CA PRO A 35 14.92 2.69 22.76
C PRO A 35 13.64 3.54 22.69
N LEU A 36 12.93 3.55 21.56
CA LEU A 36 11.64 4.22 21.43
C LEU A 36 10.57 3.57 22.34
N ILE A 37 10.40 2.25 22.27
CA ILE A 37 9.52 1.48 23.16
C ILE A 37 9.94 1.64 24.61
N TRP A 38 11.25 1.63 24.89
CA TRP A 38 11.74 1.87 26.24
C TRP A 38 11.28 3.23 26.76
N GLN A 39 11.38 4.33 26.00
CA GLN A 39 10.88 5.63 26.47
C GLN A 39 9.36 5.64 26.61
N PHE A 40 8.62 4.96 25.74
CA PHE A 40 7.18 4.80 25.87
C PHE A 40 6.79 4.10 27.18
N VAL A 41 7.35 2.91 27.44
CA VAL A 41 7.10 2.15 28.68
C VAL A 41 7.55 2.95 29.90
N LYS A 42 8.74 3.55 29.84
CA LYS A 42 9.29 4.34 30.95
C LYS A 42 8.49 5.62 31.21
N GLY A 43 7.82 6.18 30.20
CA GLY A 43 6.88 7.28 30.31
C GLY A 43 5.54 6.84 30.90
N ILE A 44 4.98 5.74 30.40
CA ILE A 44 3.69 5.20 30.87
C ILE A 44 3.78 4.55 32.27
N SER A 45 4.94 4.06 32.69
CA SER A 45 5.10 3.50 34.04
C SER A 45 5.28 4.60 35.10
N ARG A 46 5.68 5.82 34.71
CA ARG A 46 5.83 6.93 35.66
C ARG A 46 4.53 7.64 36.00
N GLY A 47 3.53 7.57 35.12
CA GLY A 47 2.28 8.30 35.31
C GLY A 47 2.41 9.81 35.12
N PRO A 48 1.34 10.56 35.40
CA PRO A 48 1.38 12.03 35.46
C PRO A 48 2.28 12.52 36.60
N ALA A 49 2.63 13.80 36.59
CA ALA A 49 3.41 14.40 37.65
C ALA A 49 2.69 14.31 39.01
N ARG A 50 3.46 14.01 40.07
CA ARG A 50 2.95 14.05 41.46
C ARG A 50 2.73 15.48 41.98
N SER A 51 3.32 16.48 41.32
CA SER A 51 3.22 17.89 41.68
C SER A 51 2.73 18.70 40.49
N ARG A 52 1.77 19.59 40.74
CA ARG A 52 1.12 20.49 39.76
C ARG A 52 2.10 21.41 39.01
N PHE A 53 3.33 21.52 39.47
CA PHE A 53 4.36 22.40 38.90
C PHE A 53 5.35 21.69 37.96
N SER A 54 5.23 20.38 37.73
CA SER A 54 6.11 19.62 36.82
C SER A 54 5.50 19.46 35.42
N GLY A 55 5.40 20.58 34.69
CA GLY A 55 4.74 20.62 33.38
C GLY A 55 5.39 19.76 32.29
N LEU A 56 6.62 19.27 32.48
CA LEU A 56 7.29 18.41 31.50
C LEU A 56 6.87 16.94 31.62
N GLN A 57 6.70 16.42 32.84
CA GLN A 57 6.27 15.02 33.02
C GLN A 57 4.83 14.82 32.54
N ASP A 58 3.95 15.80 32.76
CA ASP A 58 2.57 15.75 32.26
C ASP A 58 2.51 15.72 30.74
N LYS A 59 3.37 16.50 30.05
CA LYS A 59 3.50 16.45 28.58
C LYS A 59 3.96 15.08 28.10
N ARG A 60 4.92 14.45 28.78
CA ARG A 60 5.38 13.09 28.45
C ARG A 60 4.26 12.07 28.62
N TRP A 61 3.55 12.14 29.75
CA TRP A 61 2.43 11.27 30.05
C TRP A 61 1.32 11.40 28.99
N PHE A 62 0.95 12.64 28.64
CA PHE A 62 -0.05 12.91 27.61
C PHE A 62 0.32 12.30 26.25
N LEU A 63 1.57 12.46 25.81
CA LEU A 63 2.05 11.82 24.57
C LEU A 63 1.99 10.30 24.65
N CYS A 64 2.36 9.70 25.78
CA CYS A 64 2.19 8.26 26.00
C CYS A 64 0.72 7.84 25.92
N CYS A 65 -0.22 8.57 26.53
CA CYS A 65 -1.64 8.24 26.45
C CYS A 65 -2.16 8.27 25.01
N LEU A 66 -1.82 9.31 24.24
CA LEU A 66 -2.21 9.39 22.82
C LEU A 66 -1.55 8.28 21.99
N ALA A 67 -0.30 7.94 22.26
CA ALA A 67 0.42 6.88 21.57
C ALA A 67 -0.15 5.48 21.86
N SER A 68 -0.64 5.25 23.08
CA SER A 68 -1.17 3.95 23.53
C SER A 68 -2.31 3.45 22.66
N GLY A 69 -3.23 4.32 22.22
CA GLY A 69 -4.36 3.91 21.39
C GLY A 69 -3.90 3.21 20.11
N PRO A 70 -3.21 3.90 19.19
CA PRO A 70 -2.71 3.29 17.95
C PRO A 70 -1.73 2.13 18.19
N ILE A 71 -0.79 2.25 19.14
CA ILE A 71 0.20 1.19 19.38
C ILE A 71 -0.48 -0.08 19.88
N LEU A 72 -1.31 0.00 20.92
CA LEU A 72 -1.92 -1.18 21.52
C LEU A 72 -3.01 -1.77 20.62
N LEU A 73 -3.92 -0.93 20.11
CA LEU A 73 -5.04 -1.41 19.29
C LEU A 73 -4.54 -2.18 18.07
N PHE A 74 -3.64 -1.58 17.28
CA PHE A 74 -3.14 -2.22 16.06
C PHE A 74 -2.07 -3.28 16.33
N THR A 75 -1.49 -3.35 17.53
CA THR A 75 -0.61 -4.48 17.91
C THR A 75 -1.40 -5.71 18.33
N ILE A 76 -2.51 -5.53 19.06
CA ILE A 76 -3.30 -6.63 19.62
C ILE A 76 -4.36 -7.11 18.62
N ALA A 77 -4.93 -6.25 17.78
CA ALA A 77 -5.95 -6.63 16.81
C ALA A 77 -5.64 -7.91 15.97
N PRO A 78 -4.39 -8.15 15.50
CA PRO A 78 -4.05 -9.37 14.77
C PRO A 78 -4.23 -10.67 15.56
N VAL A 79 -4.27 -10.62 16.90
CA VAL A 79 -4.60 -11.78 17.75
C VAL A 79 -5.95 -12.35 17.36
N TRP A 80 -6.92 -11.51 16.99
CA TRP A 80 -8.26 -11.95 16.60
C TRP A 80 -8.41 -12.20 15.09
N GLY A 81 -7.30 -12.29 14.37
CA GLY A 81 -7.28 -12.65 12.95
C GLY A 81 -7.36 -11.48 11.98
N ALA A 82 -7.35 -10.24 12.48
CA ALA A 82 -7.16 -9.06 11.65
C ALA A 82 -5.83 -9.14 10.87
N GLN A 83 -5.80 -8.59 9.66
CA GLN A 83 -4.58 -8.47 8.89
C GLN A 83 -3.67 -7.43 9.57
N GLY A 84 -2.62 -7.89 10.25
CA GLY A 84 -1.66 -7.02 10.91
C GLY A 84 -0.82 -6.26 9.89
N LEU A 85 -1.13 -4.97 9.72
CA LEU A 85 -0.31 -4.05 8.95
C LEU A 85 0.63 -3.31 9.92
N PHE A 86 1.91 -3.67 9.87
CA PHE A 86 2.95 -3.22 10.80
C PHE A 86 3.26 -1.71 10.75
N HIS A 87 2.67 -0.97 9.82
CA HIS A 87 2.77 0.49 9.76
C HIS A 87 1.57 1.21 10.40
N TRP A 88 0.48 0.51 10.76
CA TRP A 88 -0.72 1.15 11.33
C TRP A 88 -0.49 1.74 12.73
N GLN A 89 0.56 1.28 13.41
CA GLN A 89 1.01 1.81 14.70
C GLN A 89 1.83 3.10 14.55
N ALA A 90 2.21 3.49 13.31
CA ALA A 90 3.05 4.65 13.03
C ALA A 90 2.56 5.97 13.64
N PRO A 91 1.24 6.29 13.67
CA PRO A 91 0.77 7.49 14.35
C PRO A 91 1.09 7.50 15.85
N GLY A 92 1.07 6.33 16.49
CA GLY A 92 1.48 6.20 17.88
C GLY A 92 2.99 6.37 18.05
N TYR A 93 3.81 5.78 17.17
CA TYR A 93 5.26 5.99 17.19
C TYR A 93 5.66 7.44 16.98
N LEU A 94 4.98 8.17 16.10
CA LEU A 94 5.18 9.60 15.87
C LEU A 94 5.09 10.41 17.17
N LEU A 95 4.17 10.04 18.07
CA LEU A 95 3.98 10.69 19.36
C LEU A 95 5.06 10.31 20.40
N VAL A 96 5.71 9.15 20.24
CA VAL A 96 6.80 8.68 21.12
C VAL A 96 8.17 9.25 20.71
N PHE A 97 8.39 9.54 19.42
CA PHE A 97 9.66 10.09 18.91
C PHE A 97 10.15 11.33 19.66
N PRO A 98 9.29 12.32 20.04
CA PRO A 98 9.70 13.44 20.87
C PRO A 98 10.28 13.03 22.24
N LEU A 99 9.77 11.97 22.85
CA LEU A 99 10.26 11.44 24.13
C LEU A 99 11.67 10.85 23.98
N LEU A 100 11.90 10.12 22.88
CA LEU A 100 13.22 9.61 22.53
C LEU A 100 14.18 10.77 22.21
N GLY A 101 13.77 11.75 21.41
CA GLY A 101 14.57 12.94 21.10
C GLY A 101 14.99 13.70 22.35
N GLN A 102 14.08 13.87 23.31
CA GLN A 102 14.39 14.49 24.59
C GLN A 102 15.41 13.68 25.41
N ALA A 103 15.25 12.36 25.48
CA ALA A 103 16.19 11.49 26.18
C ALA A 103 17.58 11.55 25.55
N VAL A 104 17.64 11.51 24.22
CA VAL A 104 18.87 11.63 23.42
C VAL A 104 19.56 12.97 23.65
N ALA A 105 18.82 14.08 23.64
CA ALA A 105 19.36 15.41 23.92
C ALA A 105 20.05 15.46 25.29
N GLY A 106 19.40 14.91 26.33
CA GLY A 106 20.01 14.79 27.66
C GLY A 106 21.28 13.92 27.63
N TRP A 107 21.25 12.76 26.98
CA TRP A 107 22.42 11.87 26.91
C TRP A 107 23.61 12.49 26.19
N LEU A 108 23.37 13.32 25.16
CA LEU A 108 24.42 14.05 24.46
C LEU A 108 25.04 15.15 25.33
N GLN A 109 24.22 15.86 26.13
CA GLN A 109 24.72 16.85 27.09
C GLN A 109 25.66 16.24 28.14
N PHE A 110 25.40 14.99 28.56
CA PHE A 110 26.30 14.23 29.44
C PHE A 110 27.50 13.60 28.72
N GLY A 111 27.78 13.97 27.47
CA GLY A 111 28.98 13.56 26.73
C GLY A 111 29.03 12.07 26.36
N ARG A 112 27.88 11.37 26.31
CA ARG A 112 27.83 9.93 26.02
C ARG A 112 28.18 9.65 24.55
N ARG A 113 29.46 9.41 24.27
CA ARG A 113 29.99 9.15 22.90
C ARG A 113 29.23 8.05 22.16
N LEU A 114 28.81 6.99 22.86
CA LEU A 114 28.03 5.89 22.28
C LEU A 114 26.70 6.35 21.66
N VAL A 115 26.03 7.36 22.24
CA VAL A 115 24.78 7.90 21.70
C VAL A 115 25.04 8.64 20.40
N ARG A 116 26.13 9.39 20.32
CA ARG A 116 26.54 10.05 19.08
C ARG A 116 26.85 9.03 17.98
N SER A 117 27.63 7.99 18.30
CA SER A 117 27.93 6.91 17.34
C SER A 117 26.67 6.18 16.89
N TRP A 118 25.73 5.89 17.80
CA TRP A 118 24.44 5.28 17.47
C TRP A 118 23.58 6.14 16.54
N LEU A 119 23.54 7.46 16.74
CA LEU A 119 22.84 8.38 15.84
C LEU A 119 23.46 8.40 14.45
N ILE A 120 24.79 8.51 14.37
CA ILE A 120 25.53 8.48 13.10
C ILE A 120 25.26 7.16 12.39
N PHE A 121 25.39 6.03 13.10
CA PHE A 121 25.06 4.71 12.56
C PHE A 121 23.63 4.65 12.03
N SER A 122 22.65 5.14 12.80
CA SER A 122 21.24 5.12 12.42
C SER A 122 20.98 5.90 11.13
N VAL A 123 21.53 7.12 11.01
CA VAL A 123 21.39 7.95 9.82
C VAL A 123 22.11 7.32 8.62
N THR A 124 23.36 6.87 8.81
CA THR A 124 24.14 6.25 7.74
C THR A 124 23.45 5.00 7.20
N VAL A 125 22.99 4.11 8.07
CA VAL A 125 22.29 2.88 7.64
C VAL A 125 20.98 3.22 6.94
N PHE A 126 20.20 4.18 7.46
CA PHE A 126 18.97 4.62 6.80
C PHE A 126 19.23 5.15 5.39
N ILE A 127 20.23 6.03 5.22
CA ILE A 127 20.62 6.57 3.91
C ILE A 127 21.07 5.44 2.98
N VAL A 128 21.91 4.52 3.44
CA VAL A 128 22.36 3.37 2.65
C VAL A 128 21.18 2.52 2.19
N ILE A 129 20.26 2.17 3.09
CA ILE A 129 19.07 1.39 2.75
C ILE A 129 18.20 2.15 1.73
N ALA A 130 17.92 3.44 1.97
CA ALA A 130 17.11 4.26 1.08
C ALA A 130 17.73 4.38 -0.33
N VAL A 131 19.06 4.58 -0.41
CA VAL A 131 19.78 4.66 -1.67
C VAL A 131 19.78 3.31 -2.40
N VAL A 132 20.03 2.21 -1.69
CA VAL A 132 20.04 0.86 -2.30
C VAL A 132 18.65 0.49 -2.82
N LEU A 133 17.62 0.63 -1.99
CA LEU A 133 16.24 0.32 -2.38
C LEU A 133 15.76 1.25 -3.48
N GLY A 134 15.95 2.57 -3.34
CA GLY A 134 15.55 3.56 -4.35
C GLY A 134 16.27 3.34 -5.69
N SER A 135 17.57 3.04 -5.66
CA SER A 135 18.35 2.73 -6.87
C SER A 135 17.88 1.43 -7.53
N HIS A 136 17.58 0.39 -6.74
CA HIS A 136 16.99 -0.84 -7.29
C HIS A 136 15.60 -0.59 -7.88
N THR A 137 14.73 0.15 -7.20
CA THR A 137 13.41 0.50 -7.72
C THR A 137 13.50 1.26 -9.03
N ALA A 138 14.45 2.20 -9.16
CA ALA A 138 14.66 2.97 -10.38
C ALA A 138 15.24 2.13 -11.53
N ASN A 139 16.20 1.25 -11.25
CA ASN A 139 17.05 0.65 -12.31
C ASN A 139 16.96 -0.88 -12.42
N GLY A 140 16.42 -1.58 -11.42
CA GLY A 140 16.29 -3.04 -11.42
C GLY A 140 17.59 -3.82 -11.21
N TRP A 141 18.72 -3.16 -10.94
CA TRP A 141 20.05 -3.77 -10.97
C TRP A 141 20.22 -4.98 -10.03
N LEU A 142 19.55 -5.00 -8.87
CA LEU A 142 19.59 -6.15 -7.94
C LEU A 142 19.10 -7.43 -8.61
N LYS A 143 18.04 -7.34 -9.43
CA LYS A 143 17.47 -8.48 -10.15
C LYS A 143 18.45 -9.00 -11.20
N THR A 144 19.15 -8.12 -11.89
CA THR A 144 20.19 -8.49 -12.86
C THR A 144 21.38 -9.16 -12.17
N ALA A 145 21.83 -8.62 -11.04
CA ALA A 145 23.00 -9.13 -10.31
C ALA A 145 22.70 -10.42 -9.50
N LYS A 146 21.47 -10.58 -9.01
CA LYS A 146 21.02 -11.70 -8.17
C LYS A 146 19.60 -12.16 -8.56
N PRO A 147 19.43 -12.76 -9.74
CA PRO A 147 18.12 -13.20 -10.23
C PRO A 147 17.44 -14.21 -9.28
N ASP A 148 18.23 -15.06 -8.61
CA ASP A 148 17.72 -16.08 -7.67
C ASP A 148 16.96 -15.49 -6.48
N TRP A 149 17.20 -14.23 -6.12
CA TRP A 149 16.48 -13.55 -5.03
C TRP A 149 15.06 -13.15 -5.44
N PHE A 150 14.75 -13.20 -6.74
CA PHE A 150 13.50 -12.70 -7.31
C PHE A 150 12.75 -13.78 -8.09
N THR A 151 12.92 -15.05 -7.71
CA THR A 151 12.21 -16.19 -8.31
C THR A 151 10.69 -16.08 -8.19
N GLN A 152 10.18 -15.37 -7.19
CA GLN A 152 8.76 -15.08 -6.97
C GLN A 152 8.31 -13.72 -7.54
N GLY A 153 9.17 -13.06 -8.30
CA GLY A 153 8.94 -11.71 -8.82
C GLY A 153 9.74 -10.64 -8.10
N ASP A 154 9.87 -9.47 -8.75
CA ASP A 154 10.55 -8.30 -8.19
C ASP A 154 9.53 -7.40 -7.47
N PRO A 155 9.60 -7.25 -6.13
CA PRO A 155 8.65 -6.42 -5.38
C PRO A 155 8.65 -4.95 -5.81
N SER A 156 9.74 -4.47 -6.41
CA SER A 156 9.83 -3.09 -6.90
C SER A 156 9.00 -2.84 -8.16
N TRP A 157 8.44 -3.88 -8.78
CA TRP A 157 7.46 -3.74 -9.87
C TRP A 157 6.20 -2.99 -9.42
N GLU A 158 5.80 -3.11 -8.15
CA GLU A 158 4.68 -2.33 -7.61
C GLU A 158 4.95 -0.82 -7.63
N ALA A 159 6.21 -0.41 -7.57
CA ALA A 159 6.58 1.01 -7.64
C ALA A 159 6.82 1.50 -9.08
N LEU A 160 6.72 0.63 -10.10
CA LEU A 160 6.94 1.06 -11.48
C LEU A 160 5.83 1.98 -11.98
N ASN A 161 6.27 3.04 -12.66
CA ASN A 161 5.43 3.96 -13.39
C ASN A 161 4.96 3.32 -14.71
N TRP A 162 3.67 3.45 -15.02
CA TRP A 162 3.06 2.93 -16.24
C TRP A 162 2.89 4.01 -17.31
N ALA A 163 3.68 5.08 -17.26
CA ALA A 163 3.55 6.23 -18.15
C ALA A 163 3.62 5.89 -19.65
N SER A 164 4.27 4.80 -20.04
CA SER A 164 4.31 4.34 -21.44
C SER A 164 3.02 3.67 -21.91
N LEU A 165 2.14 3.29 -20.98
CA LEU A 165 0.93 2.52 -21.30
C LEU A 165 -0.02 3.25 -22.26
N PRO A 166 -0.37 4.55 -22.10
CA PRO A 166 -1.29 5.22 -23.01
C PRO A 166 -0.79 5.24 -24.45
N GLU A 167 0.50 5.58 -24.63
CA GLU A 167 1.16 5.58 -25.93
C GLU A 167 1.18 4.18 -26.54
N SER A 168 1.59 3.16 -25.76
CA SER A 168 1.60 1.78 -26.23
C SER A 168 0.21 1.24 -26.59
N LEU A 169 -0.84 1.69 -25.90
CA LEU A 169 -2.23 1.36 -26.24
C LEU A 169 -2.65 2.06 -27.53
N ALA A 170 -2.32 3.34 -27.71
CA ALA A 170 -2.64 4.11 -28.90
C ALA A 170 -1.92 3.58 -30.15
N GLU A 171 -0.61 3.29 -30.08
CA GLU A 171 0.18 2.72 -31.18
C GLU A 171 -0.37 1.39 -31.69
N ARG A 172 -1.02 0.61 -30.80
CA ARG A 172 -1.64 -0.67 -31.13
C ARG A 172 -3.09 -0.55 -31.59
N GLY A 173 -3.62 0.67 -31.66
CA GLY A 173 -4.99 0.96 -32.01
C GLY A 173 -6.02 0.68 -30.92
N PHE A 174 -5.59 0.49 -29.67
CA PHE A 174 -6.53 0.14 -28.60
C PHE A 174 -7.28 1.35 -28.02
N LEU A 175 -6.83 2.56 -28.32
CA LEU A 175 -7.44 3.83 -27.90
C LEU A 175 -7.78 4.76 -29.07
N ASP A 176 -7.55 4.33 -30.31
CA ASP A 176 -7.81 5.12 -31.51
C ASP A 176 -9.12 4.70 -32.21
N SER A 177 -9.38 5.31 -33.38
CA SER A 177 -10.60 5.08 -34.17
C SER A 177 -10.87 3.63 -34.59
N SER A 178 -9.93 2.69 -34.39
CA SER A 178 -10.17 1.28 -34.70
C SER A 178 -11.06 0.57 -33.68
N LEU A 179 -11.12 1.05 -32.43
CA LEU A 179 -12.03 0.56 -31.39
C LEU A 179 -12.78 1.72 -30.74
N THR A 180 -14.10 1.60 -30.62
CA THR A 180 -14.88 2.53 -29.81
C THR A 180 -14.75 2.14 -28.34
N VAL A 181 -13.83 2.76 -27.61
CA VAL A 181 -13.65 2.56 -26.16
C VAL A 181 -14.30 3.71 -25.40
N GLU A 182 -15.22 3.40 -24.50
CA GLU A 182 -15.97 4.41 -23.74
C GLU A 182 -15.61 4.43 -22.25
N PHE A 183 -15.02 3.35 -21.75
CA PHE A 183 -14.54 3.25 -20.38
C PHE A 183 -13.47 2.16 -20.22
N LEU A 184 -12.82 2.15 -19.07
CA LEU A 184 -11.75 1.23 -18.73
C LEU A 184 -12.19 0.29 -17.61
N ILE A 185 -11.62 -0.91 -17.58
CA ILE A 185 -11.79 -1.86 -16.48
C ILE A 185 -10.44 -2.34 -15.98
N ALA A 186 -10.30 -2.39 -14.66
CA ALA A 186 -9.20 -3.09 -13.98
C ALA A 186 -9.74 -4.15 -13.03
N ARG A 187 -9.00 -5.26 -12.89
CA ARG A 187 -9.37 -6.40 -12.01
C ARG A 187 -8.70 -6.36 -10.63
N HIS A 188 -7.81 -5.40 -10.41
CA HIS A 188 -7.13 -5.19 -9.14
C HIS A 188 -7.06 -3.69 -8.84
N TRP A 189 -7.33 -3.30 -7.59
CA TRP A 189 -7.46 -1.88 -7.22
C TRP A 189 -6.15 -1.09 -7.34
N ILE A 190 -4.98 -1.74 -7.18
CA ILE A 190 -3.68 -1.10 -7.42
C ILE A 190 -3.50 -0.80 -8.91
N ASP A 191 -3.84 -1.76 -9.78
CA ASP A 191 -3.76 -1.58 -11.24
C ASP A 191 -4.73 -0.49 -11.66
N ALA A 192 -5.93 -0.47 -11.07
CA ALA A 192 -6.92 0.56 -11.30
C ALA A 192 -6.35 1.95 -10.99
N GLY A 193 -5.74 2.14 -9.81
CA GLY A 193 -5.12 3.41 -9.44
C GLY A 193 -4.01 3.85 -10.39
N LYS A 194 -3.18 2.90 -10.88
CA LYS A 194 -2.12 3.22 -11.85
C LYS A 194 -2.69 3.62 -13.20
N ILE A 195 -3.67 2.86 -13.71
CA ILE A 195 -4.32 3.11 -15.00
C ILE A 195 -5.04 4.46 -14.98
N ASP A 196 -5.87 4.73 -13.96
CA ASP A 196 -6.61 5.99 -13.86
C ASP A 196 -5.66 7.20 -13.84
N TYR A 197 -4.59 7.10 -13.05
CA TYR A 197 -3.57 8.14 -12.93
C TYR A 197 -2.88 8.44 -14.27
N ILE A 198 -2.41 7.43 -15.00
CA ILE A 198 -1.71 7.62 -16.28
C ILE A 198 -2.65 8.01 -17.43
N MET A 199 -3.92 7.62 -17.36
CA MET A 199 -4.95 8.00 -18.34
C MET A 199 -5.51 9.40 -18.08
N GLY A 200 -5.16 10.03 -16.96
CA GLY A 200 -5.55 11.40 -16.63
C GLY A 200 -7.05 11.62 -16.51
N GLY A 201 -7.82 10.58 -16.18
CA GLY A 201 -9.29 10.63 -16.08
C GLY A 201 -10.02 10.87 -17.41
N THR A 202 -9.36 10.66 -18.56
CA THR A 202 -9.97 10.84 -19.89
C THR A 202 -11.08 9.84 -20.19
N LEU A 203 -10.95 8.62 -19.68
CA LEU A 203 -11.96 7.57 -19.73
C LEU A 203 -12.32 7.15 -18.30
N PRO A 204 -13.61 7.01 -17.96
CA PRO A 204 -14.01 6.50 -16.65
C PRO A 204 -13.44 5.11 -16.41
N LEU A 205 -13.02 4.81 -15.18
CA LEU A 205 -12.44 3.53 -14.81
C LEU A 205 -13.31 2.79 -13.79
N LEU A 206 -13.70 1.56 -14.13
CA LEU A 206 -14.34 0.63 -13.19
C LEU A 206 -13.32 -0.38 -12.65
N CYS A 207 -13.24 -0.51 -11.33
CA CYS A 207 -12.56 -1.64 -10.71
C CYS A 207 -13.57 -2.77 -10.45
N LEU A 208 -13.77 -3.63 -11.44
CA LEU A 208 -14.63 -4.80 -11.29
C LEU A 208 -13.81 -5.87 -10.58
N THR A 209 -14.02 -6.09 -9.28
CA THR A 209 -13.34 -7.13 -8.49
C THR A 209 -14.06 -7.31 -7.15
N ASN A 210 -13.63 -8.28 -6.34
CA ASN A 210 -14.18 -8.52 -5.00
C ASN A 210 -13.61 -7.55 -3.95
N GLU A 211 -12.50 -6.89 -4.23
CA GLU A 211 -11.92 -5.83 -3.40
C GLU A 211 -11.71 -4.53 -4.20
N PRO A 212 -12.78 -3.85 -4.63
CA PRO A 212 -12.70 -2.67 -5.49
C PRO A 212 -12.28 -1.40 -4.73
N HIS A 213 -12.17 -1.45 -3.40
CA HIS A 213 -11.83 -0.31 -2.57
C HIS A 213 -12.72 0.92 -2.88
N HIS A 214 -12.14 2.11 -3.04
CA HIS A 214 -12.88 3.34 -3.28
C HIS A 214 -13.53 3.38 -4.67
N PHE A 215 -13.04 2.61 -5.64
CA PHE A 215 -13.60 2.57 -7.00
C PHE A 215 -15.04 2.05 -7.03
N ALA A 216 -15.49 1.28 -6.03
CA ALA A 216 -16.89 0.87 -5.91
C ALA A 216 -17.87 2.04 -5.72
N PHE A 217 -17.38 3.23 -5.36
CA PHE A 217 -18.20 4.41 -5.10
C PHE A 217 -18.03 5.52 -6.13
N MET A 218 -17.08 5.38 -7.06
CA MET A 218 -16.78 6.40 -8.06
C MET A 218 -17.81 6.43 -9.19
N HIS A 219 -18.22 5.25 -9.66
CA HIS A 219 -19.04 5.09 -10.85
C HIS A 219 -20.00 3.91 -10.71
N ASN A 220 -21.27 4.09 -11.08
CA ASN A 220 -22.25 3.01 -11.08
C ASN A 220 -22.04 2.14 -12.32
N PRO A 221 -21.80 0.82 -12.21
CA PRO A 221 -21.68 -0.05 -13.37
C PRO A 221 -22.89 0.04 -14.32
N ALA A 222 -24.08 0.31 -13.81
CA ALA A 222 -25.30 0.44 -14.61
C ALA A 222 -25.23 1.58 -15.64
N ASP A 223 -24.48 2.66 -15.36
CA ASP A 223 -24.34 3.83 -16.24
C ASP A 223 -23.46 3.55 -17.48
N PHE A 224 -22.86 2.37 -17.52
CA PHE A 224 -22.03 1.87 -18.61
C PHE A 224 -22.72 0.75 -19.39
N SER A 225 -24.01 0.49 -19.13
CA SER A 225 -24.78 -0.47 -19.92
C SER A 225 -24.80 -0.07 -21.40
N GLY A 226 -24.57 -1.02 -22.29
CA GLY A 226 -24.45 -0.78 -23.73
C GLY A 226 -23.05 -0.38 -24.20
N LYS A 227 -22.16 0.04 -23.29
CA LYS A 227 -20.87 0.64 -23.65
C LYS A 227 -19.77 -0.41 -23.82
N ASN A 228 -18.75 -0.04 -24.58
CA ASN A 228 -17.57 -0.88 -24.79
C ASN A 228 -16.41 -0.48 -23.87
N ALA A 229 -15.65 -1.48 -23.43
CA ALA A 229 -14.55 -1.28 -22.48
C ALA A 229 -13.23 -1.88 -22.95
N LEU A 230 -12.16 -1.25 -22.50
CA LEU A 230 -10.83 -1.84 -22.49
C LEU A 230 -10.52 -2.39 -21.09
N ILE A 231 -10.30 -3.69 -20.99
CA ILE A 231 -10.00 -4.40 -19.73
C ILE A 231 -8.48 -4.59 -19.68
N ILE A 232 -7.84 -4.08 -18.63
CA ILE A 232 -6.37 -4.05 -18.49
C ILE A 232 -5.95 -4.62 -17.13
N GLY A 233 -4.91 -5.46 -17.08
CA GLY A 233 -4.34 -5.92 -15.81
C GLY A 233 -3.11 -6.82 -15.93
N ARG A 234 -2.37 -7.00 -14.82
CA ARG A 234 -1.10 -7.74 -14.76
C ARG A 234 -1.19 -9.27 -14.67
N GLN A 235 -2.19 -9.79 -13.98
CA GLN A 235 -2.18 -11.19 -13.54
C GLN A 235 -3.19 -12.04 -14.29
N ASN A 236 -2.80 -13.29 -14.57
CA ASN A 236 -3.64 -14.46 -14.88
C ASN A 236 -4.96 -14.13 -15.58
N MET A 237 -4.90 -13.25 -16.59
CA MET A 237 -6.10 -12.79 -17.28
C MET A 237 -6.70 -13.87 -18.21
N ALA A 238 -6.06 -15.04 -18.26
CA ALA A 238 -6.64 -16.25 -18.85
C ALA A 238 -8.06 -16.52 -18.30
N ASP A 239 -8.27 -16.31 -17.00
CA ASP A 239 -9.59 -16.49 -16.38
C ASP A 239 -10.47 -15.24 -16.45
N VAL A 240 -9.91 -14.06 -16.72
CA VAL A 240 -10.67 -12.80 -16.72
C VAL A 240 -11.72 -12.77 -17.81
N ALA A 241 -11.41 -13.29 -19.00
CA ALA A 241 -12.40 -13.45 -20.06
C ALA A 241 -13.57 -14.34 -19.58
N LYS A 242 -13.27 -15.42 -18.85
CA LYS A 242 -14.28 -16.34 -18.31
C LYS A 242 -15.10 -15.73 -17.18
N GLU A 243 -14.45 -15.02 -16.26
CA GLU A 243 -15.10 -14.36 -15.11
C GLU A 243 -15.99 -13.19 -15.54
N LEU A 244 -15.57 -12.45 -16.56
CA LEU A 244 -16.31 -11.29 -17.07
C LEU A 244 -17.27 -11.61 -18.21
N ALA A 245 -17.15 -12.77 -18.87
CA ALA A 245 -18.03 -13.19 -19.96
C ALA A 245 -19.54 -13.04 -19.65
N PRO A 246 -20.04 -13.33 -18.44
CA PRO A 246 -21.45 -13.12 -18.12
C PRO A 246 -21.92 -11.67 -18.24
N TYR A 247 -21.01 -10.69 -18.12
CA TYR A 247 -21.31 -9.26 -18.05
C TYR A 247 -21.08 -8.50 -19.36
N PHE A 248 -20.59 -9.18 -20.40
CA PHE A 248 -20.38 -8.61 -21.73
C PHE A 248 -21.10 -9.44 -22.78
N GLU A 249 -21.28 -8.88 -23.97
CA GLU A 249 -21.69 -9.66 -25.14
C GLU A 249 -20.52 -10.48 -25.67
N THR A 250 -19.36 -9.84 -25.84
CA THR A 250 -18.10 -10.50 -26.21
C THR A 250 -16.92 -9.90 -25.46
N ILE A 251 -15.91 -10.73 -25.20
CA ILE A 251 -14.61 -10.31 -24.68
C ILE A 251 -13.54 -10.93 -25.57
N GLU A 252 -12.69 -10.10 -26.15
CA GLU A 252 -11.64 -10.53 -27.07
C GLU A 252 -10.27 -10.12 -26.52
N PHE A 253 -9.33 -11.06 -26.48
CA PHE A 253 -7.95 -10.75 -26.15
C PHE A 253 -7.31 -9.95 -27.28
N LYS A 254 -6.77 -8.78 -26.98
CA LYS A 254 -6.13 -7.89 -27.97
C LYS A 254 -4.62 -7.99 -27.95
N GLY A 255 -4.03 -8.40 -26.83
CA GLY A 255 -2.60 -8.62 -26.72
C GLY A 255 -2.04 -8.21 -25.37
N ASN A 256 -0.72 -8.30 -25.29
CA ASN A 256 0.04 -7.87 -24.13
C ASN A 256 0.78 -6.56 -24.44
N VAL A 257 0.79 -5.66 -23.47
CA VAL A 257 1.53 -4.40 -23.52
C VAL A 257 2.64 -4.43 -22.45
N PRO A 258 3.92 -4.30 -22.84
CA PRO A 258 5.01 -4.30 -21.89
C PRO A 258 5.04 -3.01 -21.05
N ILE A 259 5.37 -3.15 -19.77
CA ILE A 259 5.72 -2.06 -18.88
C ILE A 259 7.24 -1.97 -18.75
N TYR A 260 7.77 -0.77 -18.94
CA TYR A 260 9.20 -0.54 -19.04
C TYR A 260 9.81 0.02 -17.74
N ARG A 261 11.09 -0.29 -17.54
CA ARG A 261 11.99 0.36 -16.58
C ARG A 261 13.27 0.70 -17.31
N GLN A 262 13.63 1.98 -17.40
CA GLN A 262 14.82 2.42 -18.15
C GLN A 262 14.85 1.87 -19.59
N GLY A 263 13.70 1.86 -20.27
CA GLY A 263 13.55 1.32 -21.63
C GLY A 263 13.57 -0.21 -21.73
N GLN A 264 13.75 -0.95 -20.62
CA GLN A 264 13.74 -2.41 -20.60
C GLN A 264 12.39 -2.95 -20.15
N PRO A 265 11.76 -3.88 -20.89
CA PRO A 265 10.49 -4.48 -20.49
C PRO A 265 10.67 -5.28 -19.19
N GLN A 266 9.76 -5.08 -18.23
CA GLN A 266 9.82 -5.72 -16.90
C GLN A 266 8.75 -6.79 -16.72
N PHE A 267 7.53 -6.50 -17.15
CA PHE A 267 6.39 -7.40 -17.18
C PHE A 267 5.37 -6.87 -18.19
N ASP A 268 4.42 -7.72 -18.55
CA ASP A 268 3.34 -7.36 -19.46
C ASP A 268 2.03 -7.11 -18.71
N VAL A 269 1.21 -6.20 -19.23
CA VAL A 269 -0.21 -6.12 -18.90
C VAL A 269 -1.03 -6.71 -20.05
N ALA A 270 -1.99 -7.56 -19.72
CA ALA A 270 -2.90 -8.12 -20.69
C ALA A 270 -4.03 -7.13 -20.98
N VAL A 271 -4.44 -7.06 -22.25
CA VAL A 271 -5.47 -6.15 -22.74
C VAL A 271 -6.57 -6.96 -23.44
N PHE A 272 -7.81 -6.72 -23.03
CA PHE A 272 -9.00 -7.29 -23.66
C PHE A 272 -9.97 -6.19 -24.06
N TYR A 273 -10.69 -6.41 -25.14
CA TYR A 273 -11.77 -5.55 -25.57
C TYR A 273 -13.11 -6.21 -25.26
N GLY A 274 -13.88 -5.60 -24.37
CA GLY A 274 -15.22 -6.02 -24.00
C GLY A 274 -16.27 -5.22 -24.76
N ARG A 275 -17.16 -5.90 -25.48
CA ARG A 275 -18.25 -5.26 -26.21
C ARG A 275 -19.56 -5.35 -25.47
N ASN A 276 -20.32 -4.24 -25.48
CA ASN A 276 -21.67 -4.15 -24.98
C ASN A 276 -21.79 -4.66 -23.52
N PHE A 277 -21.21 -3.89 -22.60
CA PHE A 277 -21.28 -4.18 -21.17
C PHE A 277 -22.75 -4.20 -20.71
N LYS A 278 -23.15 -5.22 -19.98
CA LYS A 278 -24.55 -5.39 -19.53
C LYS A 278 -24.92 -4.44 -18.39
N GLY A 279 -23.94 -3.83 -17.72
CA GLY A 279 -24.14 -2.91 -16.60
C GLY A 279 -24.45 -3.58 -15.26
N GLN A 280 -24.39 -4.91 -15.18
CA GLN A 280 -24.82 -5.69 -14.02
C GLN A 280 -23.65 -6.44 -13.38
N TYR A 281 -22.72 -5.73 -12.74
CA TYR A 281 -21.65 -6.37 -11.97
C TYR A 281 -21.97 -6.32 -10.46
N PRO A 282 -21.97 -7.46 -9.74
CA PRO A 282 -22.29 -7.49 -8.32
C PRO A 282 -21.12 -6.97 -7.47
N LEU A 283 -21.07 -5.65 -7.24
CA LEU A 283 -20.09 -5.07 -6.32
C LEU A 283 -20.33 -5.58 -4.88
N PRO A 284 -19.26 -5.91 -4.13
CA PRO A 284 -19.34 -6.59 -2.83
C PRO A 284 -20.11 -5.83 -1.75
N TYR A 285 -20.31 -4.52 -1.92
CA TYR A 285 -21.05 -3.67 -0.97
C TYR A 285 -22.23 -2.93 -1.62
N GLY A 286 -22.61 -3.31 -2.86
CA GLY A 286 -23.51 -2.53 -3.71
C GLY A 286 -22.88 -1.22 -4.21
N PHE A 287 -23.58 -0.52 -5.08
CA PHE A 287 -23.23 0.86 -5.44
C PHE A 287 -23.98 1.83 -4.52
N SER A 288 -23.27 2.76 -3.89
CA SER A 288 -23.86 3.78 -3.00
C SER A 288 -23.64 5.22 -3.45
N GLY A 289 -23.13 5.43 -4.67
CA GLY A 289 -23.05 6.78 -5.23
C GLY A 289 -24.44 7.27 -5.63
N ASN A 290 -24.68 8.59 -5.51
CA ASN A 290 -25.92 9.18 -6.01
C ASN A 290 -25.95 9.10 -7.53
N LYS A 291 -27.14 8.82 -8.09
CA LYS A 291 -27.44 8.92 -9.52
C LYS A 291 -27.31 10.36 -10.00
#